data_AF-A0A933NKT4-F1
#
_entry.id   AF-A0A933NKT4-F1
#
_cell.length_a   1.000
_cell.length_b   1.000
_cell.length_c   1.000
_cell.angle_alpha   90.00
_cell.angle_beta   90.00
_cell.angle_gamma   90.00
#
_symmetry.space_group_name_H-M   'P 1'
#
loop_
_entity.id
_entity.type
_entity.pdbx_description
1 polymer ?
#
loop_
_entity_poly.entity_id
_entity_poly.type
_entity_poly.pdbx_seq_one_letter_code
_entity_poly.pdbx_strand_id
1 'polypeptide(L)'
;MNARFDWVLFDAGGTLLGTDTGQERWYEQFFVNACLDQGITVTPAQVAAALEVAGRTRPPGPRFTTPERVRTFWEHTYSTCFGALIPGVDAATLAGHYIDRFEAGEFVELFPDSLETLDLVRASELRAGIVSNFGLYLGSFLRTLGIADYFELVLISAEEGLEKPDQQIFETAIARTGSPPERIMFVGDHLLEDYEASGQAGMFPVLVDRADAHRDRPRTRRVRRLDQIGRFLDGEGRR
;
A
#
# COMPACT_ATOMS: atom_id res chain seq x y z
N MET A 1 29.16 -13.07 -8.97
CA MET A 1 27.96 -13.91 -8.84
C MET A 1 26.82 -13.13 -9.45
N ASN A 2 26.00 -13.72 -10.33
CA ASN A 2 24.86 -12.97 -10.91
C ASN A 2 23.81 -12.78 -9.82
N ALA A 3 23.43 -11.53 -9.55
CA ALA A 3 22.35 -11.22 -8.64
C ALA A 3 21.06 -11.93 -9.07
N ARG A 4 20.31 -12.47 -8.10
CA ARG A 4 19.05 -13.18 -8.34
C ARG A 4 18.01 -12.28 -8.99
N PHE A 5 17.96 -11.03 -8.53
CA PHE A 5 17.06 -9.99 -8.99
C PHE A 5 17.85 -8.82 -9.58
N ASP A 6 17.18 -8.03 -10.41
CA ASP A 6 17.64 -6.70 -10.84
C ASP A 6 16.86 -5.59 -10.11
N TRP A 7 15.61 -5.88 -9.76
CA TRP A 7 14.65 -4.91 -9.23
C TRP A 7 13.89 -5.44 -8.02
N VAL A 8 13.59 -4.53 -7.11
CA VAL A 8 12.54 -4.67 -6.09
C VAL A 8 11.50 -3.59 -6.32
N LEU A 9 10.29 -4.00 -6.68
CA LEU A 9 9.13 -3.12 -6.81
C LEU A 9 8.28 -3.22 -5.54
N PHE A 10 7.85 -2.08 -5.03
CA PHE A 10 7.06 -1.97 -3.80
C PHE A 10 5.66 -1.42 -4.10
N ASP A 11 4.66 -1.91 -3.38
CA ASP A 11 3.50 -1.07 -3.10
C ASP A 11 3.88 0.05 -2.10
N ALA A 12 3.09 1.12 -2.06
CA ALA A 12 3.31 2.23 -1.15
C ALA A 12 2.56 2.08 0.18
N GLY A 13 1.23 2.17 0.17
CA GLY A 13 0.39 2.15 1.40
C GLY A 13 0.38 0.78 2.07
N GLY A 14 0.44 0.70 3.40
CA GLY A 14 0.49 -0.57 4.12
C GLY A 14 1.81 -1.35 3.99
N THR A 15 2.62 -1.03 2.98
CA THR A 15 3.95 -1.60 2.73
C THR A 15 5.05 -0.69 3.27
N LEU A 16 5.28 0.46 2.63
CA LEU A 16 6.27 1.48 3.01
C LEU A 16 5.65 2.57 3.88
N LEU A 17 4.41 2.96 3.56
CA LEU A 17 3.71 4.10 4.14
C LEU A 17 2.58 3.63 5.09
N GLY A 18 2.50 4.21 6.27
CA GLY A 18 1.46 3.94 7.27
C GLY A 18 1.20 5.17 8.15
N THR A 19 0.70 4.95 9.37
CA THR A 19 0.49 5.98 10.40
C THR A 19 1.36 5.69 11.64
N ASP A 20 1.62 6.74 12.44
CA ASP A 20 2.45 6.86 13.67
C ASP A 20 2.31 5.76 14.75
N THR A 21 1.39 4.82 14.57
CA THR A 21 1.19 3.78 15.59
C THR A 21 2.02 2.53 15.35
N GLY A 22 2.68 2.39 14.19
CA GLY A 22 3.39 1.17 13.82
C GLY A 22 2.50 -0.08 13.85
N GLN A 23 1.17 0.10 13.86
CA GLN A 23 0.23 -0.98 14.03
C GLN A 23 -0.04 -1.67 12.70
N GLU A 24 -0.30 -2.97 12.82
CA GLU A 24 -0.67 -3.88 11.73
C GLU A 24 -1.98 -3.47 11.03
N ARG A 25 -2.72 -2.50 11.59
CA ARG A 25 -4.02 -1.99 11.11
C ARG A 25 -4.06 -0.46 11.07
N TRP A 26 -3.03 0.15 10.50
CA TRP A 26 -2.86 1.60 10.39
C TRP A 26 -4.11 2.34 9.87
N TYR A 27 -4.84 1.72 8.93
CA TYR A 27 -6.05 2.29 8.33
C TYR A 27 -7.24 2.31 9.30
N GLU A 28 -7.40 1.30 10.18
CA GLU A 28 -8.42 1.33 11.23
C GLU A 28 -8.09 2.39 12.28
N GLN A 29 -6.80 2.47 12.66
CA GLN A 29 -6.33 3.44 13.65
C GLN A 29 -6.53 4.89 13.20
N PHE A 30 -6.40 5.17 11.89
CA PHE A 30 -6.76 6.46 11.33
C PHE A 30 -8.20 6.87 11.68
N PHE A 31 -9.18 6.00 11.47
CA PHE A 31 -10.58 6.30 11.83
C PHE A 31 -10.82 6.39 13.34
N VAL A 32 -10.11 5.59 14.15
CA VAL A 32 -10.17 5.71 15.61
C VAL A 32 -9.73 7.12 16.03
N ASN A 33 -8.59 7.60 15.53
CA ASN A 33 -8.08 8.93 15.83
C ASN A 33 -9.02 10.02 15.31
N ALA A 34 -9.52 9.86 14.07
CA ALA A 34 -10.44 10.81 13.49
C ALA A 34 -11.75 10.95 14.28
N CYS A 35 -12.28 9.85 14.83
CA CYS A 35 -13.44 9.88 15.73
C CYS A 35 -13.09 10.56 17.06
N LEU A 36 -11.90 10.28 17.61
CA LEU A 36 -11.45 10.87 18.87
C LEU A 36 -11.29 12.40 18.76
N ASP A 37 -10.82 12.91 17.62
CA ASP A 37 -10.76 14.35 17.31
C ASP A 37 -12.15 15.00 17.33
N GLN A 38 -13.21 14.23 17.10
CA GLN A 38 -14.61 14.67 17.23
C GLN A 38 -15.19 14.42 18.63
N GLY A 39 -14.38 13.99 19.59
CA GLY A 39 -14.79 13.64 20.96
C GLY A 39 -15.48 12.28 21.08
N ILE A 40 -15.43 11.43 20.05
CA ILE A 40 -16.08 10.11 20.03
C ILE A 40 -15.02 9.02 20.17
N THR A 41 -15.14 8.20 21.22
CA THR A 41 -14.30 7.01 21.38
C THR A 41 -14.96 5.81 20.69
N VAL A 42 -14.22 5.15 19.80
CA VAL A 42 -14.64 3.93 19.11
C VAL A 42 -13.57 2.84 19.25
N THR A 43 -13.99 1.59 19.16
CA THR A 43 -13.10 0.43 19.15
C THR A 43 -12.65 0.09 17.72
N PRO A 44 -11.48 -0.54 17.53
CA PRO A 44 -11.06 -1.05 16.21
C PRO A 44 -12.11 -1.97 15.57
N ALA A 45 -12.85 -2.76 16.36
CA ALA A 45 -13.91 -3.63 15.85
C ALA A 45 -15.09 -2.84 15.26
N GLN A 46 -15.47 -1.70 15.85
CA GLN A 46 -16.50 -0.83 15.30
C GLN A 46 -16.04 -0.20 13.98
N VAL A 47 -14.77 0.23 13.91
CA VAL A 47 -14.18 0.75 12.68
C VAL A 47 -14.13 -0.32 11.59
N ALA A 48 -13.67 -1.53 11.91
CA ALA A 48 -13.62 -2.65 10.97
C ALA A 48 -15.02 -2.97 10.39
N ALA A 49 -16.06 -2.96 11.24
CA ALA A 49 -17.44 -3.15 10.78
C ALA A 49 -17.91 -2.02 9.85
N ALA A 50 -17.55 -0.76 10.14
CA ALA A 50 -17.87 0.38 9.28
C ALA A 50 -17.15 0.31 7.93
N LEU A 51 -15.88 -0.11 7.92
CA LEU A 51 -15.09 -0.35 6.70
C LEU A 51 -15.66 -1.50 5.86
N GLU A 52 -16.14 -2.57 6.51
CA GLU A 52 -16.81 -3.67 5.83
C GLU A 52 -18.09 -3.20 5.12
N VAL A 53 -18.88 -2.33 5.77
CA VAL A 53 -20.05 -1.69 5.15
C VAL A 53 -19.63 -0.82 3.97
N ALA A 54 -18.64 0.06 4.15
CA ALA A 54 -18.11 0.91 3.09
C ALA A 54 -17.66 0.10 1.86
N GLY A 55 -16.95 -1.01 2.08
CA GLY A 55 -16.52 -1.91 1.02
C GLY A 55 -17.68 -2.59 0.28
N ARG A 56 -18.75 -2.98 1.00
CA ARG A 56 -19.96 -3.60 0.41
C ARG A 56 -20.83 -2.61 -0.37
N THR A 57 -20.92 -1.37 0.08
CA THR A 57 -21.77 -0.33 -0.54
C THR A 57 -21.04 0.49 -1.58
N ARG A 58 -19.74 0.24 -1.76
CA ARG A 58 -18.89 0.93 -2.74
C ARG A 58 -19.47 0.84 -4.16
N PRO A 59 -19.46 1.94 -4.93
CA PRO A 59 -19.82 1.89 -6.34
C PRO A 59 -18.94 0.89 -7.11
N PRO A 60 -19.52 0.13 -8.06
CA PRO A 60 -18.76 -0.80 -8.87
C PRO A 60 -17.79 -0.08 -9.82
N GLY A 61 -16.74 -0.78 -10.22
CA GLY A 61 -15.76 -0.32 -11.20
C GLY A 61 -14.42 0.12 -10.58
N PRO A 62 -13.53 0.68 -11.43
CA PRO A 62 -12.19 1.08 -11.03
C PRO A 62 -12.19 2.22 -10.02
N ARG A 63 -11.24 2.18 -9.07
CA ARG A 63 -11.12 3.11 -7.93
C ARG A 63 -9.99 4.11 -8.14
N PHE A 64 -8.86 3.65 -8.66
CA PHE A 64 -7.59 4.34 -8.64
C PHE A 64 -7.05 4.62 -10.03
N THR A 65 -7.90 4.63 -11.06
CA THR A 65 -7.47 4.90 -12.45
C THR A 65 -7.53 6.37 -12.85
N THR A 66 -8.18 7.24 -12.07
CA THR A 66 -8.09 8.69 -12.25
C THR A 66 -8.15 9.39 -10.89
N PRO A 67 -7.65 10.62 -10.75
CA PRO A 67 -7.73 11.37 -9.49
C PRO A 67 -9.16 11.55 -8.97
N GLU A 68 -10.12 11.78 -9.88
CA GLU A 68 -11.54 11.95 -9.52
C GLU A 68 -12.14 10.66 -8.96
N ARG A 69 -11.73 9.51 -9.51
CA ARG A 69 -12.15 8.19 -9.01
C ARG A 69 -11.54 7.91 -7.64
N VAL A 70 -10.26 8.25 -7.44
CA VAL A 70 -9.59 8.12 -6.13
C VAL A 70 -10.35 8.94 -5.09
N ARG A 71 -10.67 10.20 -5.42
CA ARG A 71 -11.40 11.09 -4.53
C ARG A 71 -12.80 10.56 -4.23
N THR A 72 -13.55 10.13 -5.24
CA THR A 72 -14.90 9.54 -5.07
C THR A 72 -14.86 8.28 -4.20
N PHE A 73 -13.84 7.43 -4.37
CA PHE A 73 -13.64 6.24 -3.56
C PHE A 73 -13.41 6.57 -2.08
N TRP A 74 -12.56 7.56 -1.80
CA TRP A 74 -12.31 7.97 -0.42
C TRP A 74 -13.47 8.76 0.18
N GLU A 75 -14.16 9.61 -0.57
CA GLU A 75 -15.37 10.30 -0.12
C GLU A 75 -16.45 9.30 0.31
N HIS A 76 -16.69 8.25 -0.49
CA HIS A 76 -17.62 7.18 -0.13
C HIS A 76 -17.17 6.44 1.13
N THR A 77 -15.91 6.04 1.19
CA THR A 77 -15.35 5.28 2.31
C THR A 77 -15.44 6.07 3.62
N TYR A 78 -14.97 7.32 3.60
CA TYR A 78 -14.89 8.18 4.78
C TYR A 78 -16.28 8.59 5.25
N SER A 79 -17.16 9.01 4.33
CA SER A 79 -18.53 9.39 4.71
C SER A 79 -19.32 8.21 5.27
N THR A 80 -19.18 7.01 4.69
CA THR A 80 -19.81 5.80 5.23
C THR A 80 -19.30 5.48 6.63
N CYS A 81 -17.98 5.56 6.85
CA CYS A 81 -17.39 5.28 8.16
C CYS A 81 -17.79 6.32 9.20
N PHE A 82 -17.63 7.62 8.90
CA PHE A 82 -17.97 8.68 9.85
C PHE A 82 -19.47 8.72 10.17
N GLY A 83 -20.34 8.51 9.17
CA GLY A 83 -21.78 8.42 9.40
C GLY A 83 -22.19 7.25 10.29
N ALA A 84 -21.46 6.13 10.23
CA ALA A 84 -21.70 4.98 11.09
C ALA A 84 -21.13 5.13 12.51
N LEU A 85 -20.00 5.85 12.64
CA LEU A 85 -19.22 5.91 13.88
C LEU A 85 -19.53 7.14 14.75
N ILE A 86 -19.96 8.25 14.15
CA ILE A 86 -20.08 9.57 14.81
C ILE A 86 -21.54 10.05 14.74
N PRO A 87 -22.32 9.92 15.82
CA PRO A 87 -23.73 10.28 15.81
C PRO A 87 -23.97 11.76 15.48
N GLY A 88 -24.86 12.02 14.51
CA GLY A 88 -25.29 13.38 14.16
C GLY A 88 -24.28 14.21 13.35
N VAL A 89 -23.18 13.61 12.90
CA VAL A 89 -22.16 14.28 12.09
C VAL A 89 -22.67 14.59 10.68
N ASP A 90 -22.19 15.69 10.11
CA ASP A 90 -22.19 15.87 8.66
C ASP A 90 -21.02 15.06 8.06
N ALA A 91 -21.31 13.80 7.73
CA ALA A 91 -20.29 12.84 7.33
C ALA A 91 -19.61 13.21 6.00
N ALA A 92 -20.32 13.87 5.07
CA ALA A 92 -19.77 14.26 3.78
C ALA A 92 -18.77 15.41 3.95
N THR A 93 -19.14 16.44 4.73
CA THR A 93 -18.24 17.55 5.04
C THR A 93 -17.01 17.08 5.81
N LEU A 94 -17.20 16.20 6.80
CA LEU A 94 -16.08 15.64 7.56
C LEU A 94 -15.17 14.77 6.69
N ALA A 95 -15.74 13.97 5.79
CA ALA A 95 -14.98 13.18 4.83
C ALA A 95 -14.08 14.05 3.95
N GLY A 96 -14.63 15.11 3.34
CA GLY A 96 -13.86 16.06 2.53
C GLY A 96 -12.69 16.67 3.30
N HIS A 97 -12.95 17.15 4.53
CA HIS A 97 -11.91 17.73 5.38
C HIS A 97 -10.76 16.75 5.68
N TYR A 98 -11.06 15.49 6.01
CA TYR A 98 -10.02 14.50 6.28
C TYR A 98 -9.28 14.02 5.03
N ILE A 99 -9.95 14.00 3.87
CA ILE A 99 -9.30 13.73 2.59
C ILE A 99 -8.29 14.83 2.29
N ASP A 100 -8.68 16.11 2.38
CA ASP A 100 -7.79 17.24 2.12
C ASP A 100 -6.54 17.21 3.02
N ARG A 101 -6.71 16.88 4.32
CA ARG A 101 -5.61 16.70 5.28
C ARG A 101 -4.71 15.51 4.94
N PHE A 102 -5.31 14.40 4.49
CA PHE A 102 -4.54 13.24 4.03
C PHE A 102 -3.71 13.60 2.79
N GLU A 103 -4.30 14.25 1.79
CA GLU A 103 -3.61 14.70 0.57
C GLU A 103 -2.51 15.72 0.87
N ALA A 104 -2.65 16.51 1.94
CA ALA A 104 -1.61 17.40 2.47
C ALA A 104 -0.47 16.66 3.19
N GLY A 105 -0.62 15.36 3.46
CA GLY A 105 0.40 14.50 4.08
C GLY A 105 0.36 14.45 5.60
N GLU A 106 -0.71 14.92 6.25
CA GLU A 106 -0.77 15.02 7.72
C GLU A 106 -0.79 13.66 8.46
N PHE A 107 -1.08 12.57 7.74
CA PHE A 107 -1.30 11.25 8.35
C PHE A 107 -0.42 10.16 7.73
N VAL A 108 0.67 10.55 7.06
CA VAL A 108 1.50 9.62 6.31
C VAL A 108 2.92 9.62 6.85
N GLU A 109 3.35 8.45 7.30
CA GLU A 109 4.69 8.21 7.83
C GLU A 109 5.27 6.94 7.24
N LEU A 110 6.57 6.73 7.43
CA LEU A 110 7.22 5.47 7.08
C LEU A 110 6.96 4.44 8.16
N PHE A 111 6.71 3.19 7.78
CA PHE A 111 6.82 2.12 8.76
C PHE A 111 8.26 2.03 9.28
N PRO A 112 8.47 1.64 10.57
CA PRO A 112 9.80 1.62 11.18
C PRO A 112 10.86 0.79 10.43
N ASP A 113 10.42 -0.22 9.69
CA ASP A 113 11.26 -1.12 8.90
C ASP A 113 11.50 -0.65 7.45
N SER A 114 10.90 0.46 7.02
CA SER A 114 10.95 0.90 5.62
C SER A 114 12.32 1.41 5.19
N LEU A 115 12.93 2.31 5.98
CA LEU A 115 14.26 2.87 5.65
C LEU A 115 15.33 1.77 5.66
N GLU A 116 15.29 0.88 6.65
CA GLU A 116 16.21 -0.26 6.74
C GLU A 116 16.10 -1.17 5.49
N THR A 117 14.88 -1.47 5.04
CA THR A 117 14.68 -2.23 3.79
C THR A 117 15.22 -1.50 2.57
N LEU A 118 14.93 -0.20 2.44
CA LEU A 118 15.38 0.57 1.28
C LEU A 118 16.91 0.66 1.22
N ASP A 119 17.57 0.84 2.36
CA ASP A 119 19.02 0.77 2.49
C ASP A 119 19.56 -0.62 2.15
N LEU A 120 18.90 -1.69 2.59
CA LEU A 120 19.25 -3.06 2.23
C LEU A 120 19.17 -3.32 0.72
N VAL A 121 18.11 -2.86 0.06
CA VAL A 121 17.96 -2.99 -1.40
C VAL A 121 19.09 -2.26 -2.13
N ARG A 122 19.40 -1.03 -1.71
CA ARG A 122 20.51 -0.25 -2.27
C ARG A 122 21.87 -0.90 -2.02
N ALA A 123 22.11 -1.41 -0.82
CA ALA A 123 23.34 -2.10 -0.46
C ALA A 123 23.52 -3.44 -1.21
N SER A 124 22.42 -4.03 -1.67
CA SER A 124 22.41 -5.23 -2.51
C SER A 124 22.62 -4.91 -4.00
N GLU A 125 22.91 -3.66 -4.35
CA GLU A 125 23.05 -3.17 -5.73
C GLU A 125 21.81 -3.41 -6.61
N LEU A 126 20.63 -3.47 -5.97
CA LEU A 126 19.34 -3.63 -6.64
C LEU A 126 18.68 -2.27 -6.88
N ARG A 127 17.95 -2.17 -7.99
CA ARG A 127 17.15 -0.99 -8.32
C ARG A 127 15.80 -1.09 -7.61
N ALA A 128 15.28 0.04 -7.12
CA ALA A 128 13.98 0.07 -6.47
C ALA A 128 12.95 0.85 -7.30
N GLY A 129 11.71 0.41 -7.25
CA GLY A 129 10.59 1.14 -7.82
C GLY A 129 9.30 0.98 -7.02
N ILE A 130 8.29 1.78 -7.35
CA ILE A 130 6.96 1.74 -6.75
C ILE A 130 5.91 1.45 -7.82
N VAL A 131 4.94 0.60 -7.50
CA VAL A 131 3.71 0.38 -8.28
C VAL A 131 2.55 0.39 -7.30
N SER A 132 1.77 1.48 -7.27
CA SER A 132 0.75 1.65 -6.24
C SER A 132 -0.61 2.11 -6.76
N ASN A 133 -1.66 1.55 -6.17
CA ASN A 133 -3.03 2.02 -6.30
C ASN A 133 -3.18 3.28 -5.44
N PHE A 134 -2.90 4.46 -6.02
CA PHE A 134 -2.76 5.70 -5.26
C PHE A 134 -3.20 6.94 -6.07
N GLY A 135 -3.42 8.05 -5.38
CA GLY A 135 -3.64 9.37 -5.99
C GLY A 135 -2.34 10.09 -6.37
N LEU A 136 -2.47 11.24 -7.05
CA LEU A 136 -1.34 12.02 -7.58
C LEU A 136 -0.37 12.58 -6.52
N TYR A 137 -0.78 12.56 -5.25
CA TYR A 137 -0.02 13.12 -4.15
C TYR A 137 1.08 12.17 -3.62
N LEU A 138 1.17 10.91 -4.08
CA LEU A 138 2.20 9.97 -3.63
C LEU A 138 3.61 10.51 -3.81
N GLY A 139 3.92 11.09 -4.97
CA GLY A 139 5.25 11.65 -5.23
C GLY A 139 5.62 12.78 -4.26
N SER A 140 4.63 13.53 -3.77
CA SER A 140 4.84 14.55 -2.73
C SER A 140 5.23 13.91 -1.40
N PHE A 141 4.52 12.85 -0.99
CA PHE A 141 4.85 12.12 0.24
C PHE A 141 6.26 11.55 0.22
N LEU A 142 6.67 10.92 -0.89
CA LEU A 142 8.02 10.38 -1.02
C LEU A 142 9.10 11.45 -0.83
N ARG A 143 8.87 12.68 -1.34
CA ARG A 143 9.80 13.80 -1.16
C ARG A 143 9.81 14.31 0.27
N THR A 144 8.64 14.56 0.86
CA THR A 144 8.52 15.05 2.24
C THR A 144 9.10 14.06 3.25
N LEU A 145 8.94 12.76 3.01
CA LEU A 145 9.50 11.68 3.83
C LEU A 145 10.97 11.38 3.52
N GLY A 146 11.58 12.07 2.56
CA GLY A 146 13.01 11.95 2.25
C GLY A 146 13.40 10.63 1.56
N ILE A 147 12.45 9.89 0.98
CA ILE A 147 12.71 8.59 0.34
C ILE A 147 12.58 8.60 -1.19
N ALA A 148 12.25 9.74 -1.79
CA ALA A 148 12.09 9.86 -3.25
C ALA A 148 13.33 9.35 -4.02
N ASP A 149 14.54 9.65 -3.55
CA ASP A 149 15.81 9.30 -4.20
C ASP A 149 16.18 7.80 -4.09
N TYR A 150 15.35 6.99 -3.43
CA TYR A 150 15.51 5.53 -3.45
C TYR A 150 14.93 4.91 -4.72
N PHE A 151 13.99 5.56 -5.39
CA PHE A 151 13.20 4.95 -6.46
C PHE A 151 13.60 5.49 -7.83
N GLU A 152 13.95 4.56 -8.73
CA GLU A 152 14.20 4.87 -10.15
C GLU A 152 12.93 4.80 -11.00
N LEU A 153 11.89 4.17 -10.48
CA LEU A 153 10.59 4.02 -11.12
C LEU A 153 9.49 4.30 -10.08
N VAL A 154 8.57 5.19 -10.40
CA VAL A 154 7.33 5.37 -9.62
C VAL A 154 6.17 5.30 -10.60
N LEU A 155 5.30 4.32 -10.41
CA LEU A 155 4.11 4.10 -11.21
C LEU A 155 2.88 4.26 -10.30
N ILE A 156 2.12 5.31 -10.54
CA ILE A 156 0.90 5.66 -9.80
C ILE A 156 -0.29 5.30 -10.67
N SER A 157 -1.18 4.45 -10.17
CA SER A 157 -2.35 3.97 -10.92
C SER A 157 -3.21 5.09 -11.52
N ALA A 158 -3.39 6.20 -10.79
CA ALA A 158 -4.21 7.32 -11.21
C ALA A 158 -3.58 8.15 -12.34
N GLU A 159 -2.25 8.05 -12.51
CA GLU A 159 -1.53 8.64 -13.64
C GLU A 159 -1.57 7.73 -14.86
N GLU A 160 -1.48 6.41 -14.64
CA GLU A 160 -1.45 5.42 -15.72
C GLU A 160 -2.82 5.06 -16.29
N GLY A 161 -3.91 5.34 -15.58
CA GLY A 161 -5.24 4.86 -15.97
C GLY A 161 -5.47 3.37 -15.68
N LEU A 162 -4.56 2.72 -14.94
CA LEU A 162 -4.54 1.28 -14.66
C LEU A 162 -4.43 1.06 -13.15
N GLU A 163 -5.14 0.08 -12.59
CA GLU A 163 -5.04 -0.26 -11.17
C GLU A 163 -4.77 -1.75 -10.96
N LYS A 164 -4.01 -2.09 -9.93
CA LYS A 164 -3.92 -3.47 -9.44
C LYS A 164 -5.33 -3.95 -9.03
N PRO A 165 -5.72 -5.21 -9.28
CA PRO A 165 -4.92 -6.35 -9.76
C PRO A 165 -4.86 -6.50 -11.30
N ASP A 166 -5.24 -5.49 -12.09
CA ASP A 166 -5.18 -5.59 -13.56
C ASP A 166 -3.74 -5.88 -14.02
N GLN A 167 -3.57 -6.90 -14.86
CA GLN A 167 -2.24 -7.32 -15.31
C GLN A 167 -1.51 -6.23 -16.12
N GLN A 168 -2.24 -5.32 -16.78
CA GLN A 168 -1.66 -4.26 -17.59
C GLN A 168 -0.74 -3.32 -16.78
N ILE A 169 -1.03 -3.10 -15.49
CA ILE A 169 -0.16 -2.26 -14.65
C ILE A 169 1.19 -2.95 -14.37
N PHE A 170 1.17 -4.27 -14.18
CA PHE A 170 2.37 -5.07 -13.97
C PHE A 170 3.18 -5.22 -15.26
N GLU A 171 2.51 -5.46 -16.39
CA GLU A 171 3.14 -5.48 -17.71
C GLU A 171 3.84 -4.14 -18.02
N THR A 172 3.19 -3.02 -17.68
CA THR A 172 3.77 -1.68 -17.81
C THR A 172 5.00 -1.51 -16.92
N ALA A 173 4.92 -1.95 -15.65
CA ALA A 173 6.07 -1.92 -14.74
C ALA A 173 7.24 -2.76 -15.27
N ILE A 174 6.99 -4.01 -15.70
CA ILE A 174 8.00 -4.92 -16.29
C ILE A 174 8.66 -4.23 -17.48
N ALA A 175 7.89 -3.69 -18.42
CA ALA A 175 8.42 -3.01 -19.60
C ALA A 175 9.32 -1.83 -19.22
N ARG A 176 8.95 -1.02 -18.22
CA ARG A 176 9.76 0.12 -17.73
C ARG A 176 11.02 -0.30 -16.99
N THR A 177 11.02 -1.46 -16.33
CA THR A 177 12.22 -1.98 -15.67
C THR A 177 13.29 -2.42 -16.67
N GLY A 178 12.87 -2.89 -17.86
CA GLY A 178 13.74 -3.52 -18.85
C GLY A 178 14.28 -4.89 -18.45
N SER A 179 13.78 -5.47 -17.33
CA SER A 179 14.21 -6.76 -16.81
C SER A 179 13.18 -7.86 -17.10
N PRO A 180 13.61 -9.12 -17.28
CA PRO A 180 12.70 -10.27 -17.26
C PRO A 180 11.90 -10.32 -15.95
N PRO A 181 10.60 -10.67 -15.98
CA PRO A 181 9.75 -10.66 -14.80
C PRO A 181 10.30 -11.53 -13.67
N GLU A 182 10.95 -12.66 -13.96
CA GLU A 182 11.55 -13.54 -12.97
C GLU A 182 12.73 -12.92 -12.21
N ARG A 183 13.28 -11.80 -12.70
CA ARG A 183 14.33 -11.00 -12.05
C ARG A 183 13.78 -9.81 -11.28
N ILE A 184 12.46 -9.72 -11.11
CA ILE A 184 11.78 -8.65 -10.38
C ILE A 184 11.10 -9.24 -9.14
N MET A 185 11.45 -8.73 -7.96
CA MET A 185 10.69 -8.99 -6.74
C MET A 185 9.58 -7.94 -6.62
N PHE A 186 8.35 -8.36 -6.34
CA PHE A 186 7.26 -7.46 -5.99
C PHE A 186 6.89 -7.64 -4.52
N VAL A 187 6.86 -6.55 -3.76
CA VAL A 187 6.59 -6.54 -2.33
C VAL A 187 5.39 -5.66 -2.04
N GLY A 188 4.33 -6.23 -1.48
CA GLY A 188 3.11 -5.48 -1.14
C GLY A 188 2.34 -6.14 0.01
N ASP A 189 1.38 -5.45 0.59
CA ASP A 189 0.60 -5.91 1.75
C ASP A 189 -0.73 -6.56 1.35
N HIS A 190 -1.20 -6.35 0.12
CA HIS A 190 -2.48 -6.86 -0.32
C HIS A 190 -2.36 -8.21 -1.04
N LEU A 191 -3.00 -9.24 -0.50
CA LEU A 191 -2.93 -10.60 -1.05
C LEU A 191 -3.37 -10.71 -2.52
N LEU A 192 -4.53 -10.15 -2.88
CA LEU A 192 -5.02 -10.16 -4.26
C LEU A 192 -4.30 -9.14 -5.16
N GLU A 193 -4.30 -7.86 -4.75
CA GLU A 193 -3.78 -6.75 -5.56
C GLU A 193 -2.27 -6.80 -5.75
N ASP A 194 -1.50 -7.32 -4.78
CA ASP A 194 -0.04 -7.35 -4.87
C ASP A 194 0.47 -8.77 -5.08
N TYR A 195 0.23 -9.67 -4.13
CA TYR A 195 0.90 -10.97 -4.11
C TYR A 195 0.46 -11.89 -5.26
N GLU A 196 -0.85 -12.11 -5.39
CA GLU A 196 -1.40 -12.99 -6.42
C GLU A 196 -1.25 -12.37 -7.81
N ALA A 197 -1.55 -11.08 -7.96
CA ALA A 197 -1.49 -10.39 -9.25
C ALA A 197 -0.06 -10.24 -9.81
N SER A 198 0.93 -9.87 -8.99
CA SER A 198 2.33 -9.80 -9.46
C SER A 198 2.91 -11.18 -9.75
N GLY A 199 2.49 -12.21 -8.99
CA GLY A 199 2.83 -13.60 -9.27
C GLY A 199 2.29 -14.10 -10.62
N GLN A 200 1.07 -13.68 -10.99
CA GLN A 200 0.48 -13.97 -12.31
C GLN A 200 1.25 -13.30 -13.45
N ALA A 201 1.82 -12.11 -13.21
CA ALA A 201 2.70 -11.40 -14.13
C ALA A 201 4.12 -12.02 -14.24
N GLY A 202 4.40 -13.12 -13.51
CA GLY A 202 5.68 -13.82 -13.55
C GLY A 202 6.76 -13.26 -12.62
N MET A 203 6.43 -12.26 -11.79
CA MET A 203 7.35 -11.70 -10.80
C MET A 203 7.54 -12.66 -9.62
N PHE A 204 8.50 -12.34 -8.74
CA PHE A 204 8.65 -13.00 -7.45
C PHE A 204 7.84 -12.24 -6.36
N PRO A 205 6.61 -12.67 -6.03
CA PRO A 205 5.79 -11.95 -5.08
C PRO A 205 6.19 -12.27 -3.64
N VAL A 206 6.19 -11.22 -2.80
CA VAL A 206 6.36 -11.29 -1.35
C VAL A 206 5.24 -10.48 -0.70
N LEU A 207 4.50 -11.12 0.20
CA LEU A 207 3.42 -10.51 0.96
C LEU A 207 3.93 -9.94 2.29
N VAL A 208 3.62 -8.69 2.57
CA VAL A 208 3.87 -8.05 3.86
C VAL A 208 2.63 -8.26 4.74
N ASP A 209 2.61 -9.38 5.44
CA ASP A 209 1.52 -9.83 6.31
C ASP A 209 1.77 -9.39 7.75
N ARG A 210 1.75 -8.06 8.00
CA ARG A 210 2.06 -7.48 9.32
C ARG A 210 1.18 -8.11 10.40
N ALA A 211 -0.13 -8.24 10.11
CA ALA A 211 -1.16 -8.78 11.00
C ALA A 211 -1.17 -10.31 11.17
N ASP A 212 -0.32 -11.05 10.45
CA ASP A 212 -0.35 -12.52 10.42
C ASP A 212 -1.72 -13.10 10.04
N ALA A 213 -2.45 -12.37 9.21
CA ALA A 213 -3.78 -12.69 8.74
C ALA A 213 -3.79 -13.88 7.78
N HIS A 214 -2.65 -14.20 7.16
CA HIS A 214 -2.52 -15.25 6.14
C HIS A 214 -1.63 -16.43 6.59
N ARG A 215 -1.51 -16.64 7.90
CA ARG A 215 -0.70 -17.73 8.48
C ARG A 215 -1.12 -19.13 8.05
N ASP A 216 -2.39 -19.31 7.70
CA ASP A 216 -2.99 -20.56 7.24
C ASP A 216 -2.65 -20.90 5.78
N ARG A 217 -1.94 -20.01 5.08
CA ARG A 217 -1.43 -20.21 3.71
C ARG A 217 0.08 -20.47 3.71
N PRO A 218 0.57 -21.68 4.05
CA PRO A 218 1.99 -21.95 4.27
C PRO A 218 2.87 -21.83 3.02
N ARG A 219 2.27 -21.83 1.82
CA ARG A 219 2.99 -21.66 0.55
C ARG A 219 3.17 -20.19 0.14
N THR A 220 2.55 -19.27 0.86
CA THR A 220 2.68 -17.83 0.61
C THR A 220 4.04 -17.36 1.11
N ARG A 221 4.83 -16.75 0.22
CA ARG A 221 6.06 -16.05 0.63
C ARG A 221 5.65 -14.80 1.37
N ARG A 222 5.59 -14.88 2.70
CA ARG A 222 5.11 -13.80 3.55
C ARG A 222 6.12 -13.38 4.61
N VAL A 223 6.26 -12.09 4.83
CA VAL A 223 7.04 -11.49 5.90
C VAL A 223 6.12 -10.71 6.82
N ARG A 224 6.43 -10.62 8.11
CA ARG A 224 5.67 -9.77 9.04
C ARG A 224 6.23 -8.36 9.12
N ARG A 225 7.52 -8.23 8.82
CA ARG A 225 8.23 -6.95 8.73
C ARG A 225 8.94 -6.87 7.38
N LEU A 226 8.99 -5.67 6.83
CA LEU A 226 9.51 -5.41 5.52
C LEU A 226 11.02 -5.69 5.41
N ASP A 227 11.79 -5.52 6.48
CA ASP A 227 13.23 -5.83 6.53
C ASP A 227 13.51 -7.33 6.33
N GLN A 228 12.55 -8.20 6.62
CA GLN A 228 12.68 -9.65 6.45
C GLN A 228 12.71 -10.09 4.98
N ILE A 229 12.50 -9.19 3.99
CA ILE A 229 12.64 -9.56 2.58
C ILE A 229 14.09 -9.94 2.22
N GLY A 230 15.08 -9.52 3.01
CA GLY A 230 16.50 -9.84 2.81
C GLY A 230 16.77 -11.32 2.64
N ARG A 231 16.04 -12.18 3.36
CA ARG A 231 16.16 -13.65 3.25
C ARG A 231 15.85 -14.22 1.86
N PHE A 232 15.22 -13.43 1.00
CA PHE A 232 14.90 -13.81 -0.38
C PHE A 232 15.91 -13.26 -1.39
N LEU A 233 16.63 -12.19 -1.05
CA LEU A 233 17.63 -11.55 -1.90
C LEU A 233 18.83 -12.48 -2.10
N ASP A 234 19.26 -13.14 -1.02
CA ASP A 234 20.30 -14.15 -1.06
C ASP A 234 19.76 -15.49 -1.58
N GLY A 235 20.50 -16.12 -2.50
CA GLY A 235 20.14 -17.39 -3.13
C GLY A 235 20.11 -18.62 -2.20
N GLU A 236 20.04 -18.45 -0.88
CA GLU A 236 19.98 -19.55 0.09
C GLU A 236 18.56 -20.14 0.19
N GLY A 237 18.11 -20.72 -0.93
CA GLY A 237 16.98 -21.65 -1.01
C GLY A 237 17.32 -22.92 -1.77
N ARG A 238 18.63 -23.19 -1.99
CA ARG A 238 19.13 -24.44 -2.58
C ARG A 238 19.68 -25.34 -1.46
N ARG A 239 18.79 -26.03 -0.74
CA ARG A 239 19.10 -27.33 -0.14
C ARG A 239 17.88 -28.23 -0.24
#